data_AF-A0A498R4P3-F1
#
_entry.id   AF-A0A498R4P3-F1
#
_cell.length_a   1.000
_cell.length_b   1.000
_cell.length_c   1.000
_cell.angle_alpha   90.00
_cell.angle_beta   90.00
_cell.angle_gamma   90.00
#
_symmetry.space_group_name_H-M   'P 1'
#
loop_
_entity.id
_entity.type
_entity.pdbx_description
1 polymer ?
#
loop_
_entity_poly.entity_id
_entity_poly.type
_entity_poly.pdbx_seq_one_letter_code
_entity_poly.pdbx_strand_id
1 'polypeptide(L)' 'MSFVSAAPEVLAAAAAEVSHLGSSLRAANAAAVARTTGLLAAAEDEVSVAVAALFGSHGETYHVLSTQAAKFHSRFA' A
#
# COMPACT_ATOMS: atom_id res chain seq x y z
N MET A 1 23.20 -18.35 30.35
CA MET A 1 21.95 -18.66 29.61
C MET A 1 21.23 -17.33 29.37
N SER A 2 20.72 -17.11 28.16
CA SER A 2 19.88 -15.93 27.87
C SER A 2 18.44 -16.27 28.24
N PHE A 3 17.81 -15.46 29.08
CA PHE A 3 16.38 -15.54 29.36
C PHE A 3 15.67 -14.50 28.49
N VAL A 4 14.70 -14.93 27.69
CA VAL A 4 13.80 -14.02 26.97
C VAL A 4 12.64 -13.70 27.91
N SER A 5 12.48 -12.42 28.25
CA SER A 5 11.29 -11.91 28.93
C SER A 5 10.37 -11.26 27.90
N ALA A 6 9.11 -11.66 27.85
CA ALA A 6 8.08 -11.06 27.01
C ALA A 6 7.01 -10.44 27.91
N ALA A 7 6.44 -9.31 27.48
CA ALA A 7 5.28 -8.67 28.11
C ALA A 7 4.06 -8.88 27.18
N PRO A 8 3.24 -9.92 27.42
CA PRO A 8 2.15 -10.30 26.51
C PRO A 8 1.16 -9.17 26.22
N GLU A 9 0.88 -8.32 27.20
CA GLU A 9 -0.04 -7.19 27.08
C GLU A 9 0.50 -6.12 26.13
N VAL A 10 1.82 -5.88 26.17
CA VAL A 10 2.51 -4.95 25.27
C VAL A 10 2.51 -5.50 23.84
N LEU A 11 2.73 -6.80 23.69
CA LEU A 11 2.69 -7.46 22.38
C LEU A 11 1.28 -7.43 21.78
N ALA A 12 0.24 -7.66 22.60
CA ALA A 12 -1.15 -7.58 22.16
C ALA A 12 -1.54 -6.17 21.72
N ALA A 13 -1.12 -5.14 22.48
CA ALA A 13 -1.34 -3.74 22.10
C ALA A 13 -0.62 -3.38 20.79
N ALA A 14 0.63 -3.84 20.62
CA ALA A 14 1.38 -3.62 19.39
C ALA A 14 0.73 -4.30 18.18
N ALA A 15 0.26 -5.54 18.32
CA ALA A 15 -0.45 -6.27 17.25
C ALA A 15 -1.75 -5.57 16.84
N ALA A 16 -2.50 -5.02 17.82
CA ALA A 16 -3.71 -4.24 17.54
C ALA A 16 -3.40 -2.95 16.77
N GLU A 17 -2.34 -2.23 17.14
CA GLU A 17 -1.95 -0.99 16.46
C GLU A 17 -1.44 -1.27 15.03
N VAL A 18 -0.66 -2.33 14.85
CA VAL A 18 -0.24 -2.80 13.54
C VAL A 18 -1.46 -3.17 12.69
N SER A 19 -2.42 -3.90 13.24
CA SER A 19 -3.68 -4.23 12.54
C SER A 19 -4.43 -2.97 12.07
N HIS A 20 -4.51 -1.97 12.94
CA HIS A 20 -5.14 -0.68 12.63
C HIS A 20 -4.41 0.04 11.50
N LEU A 21 -3.08 0.16 11.59
CA LEU A 21 -2.25 0.76 10.53
C LEU A 21 -2.48 0.06 9.19
N GLY A 22 -2.52 -1.28 9.18
CA GLY A 22 -2.79 -2.07 7.98
C GLY A 22 -4.15 -1.76 7.36
N SER A 23 -5.17 -1.53 8.19
CA SER A 23 -6.50 -1.11 7.73
C SER A 23 -6.46 0.26 7.06
N SER A 24 -5.83 1.24 7.72
CA SER A 24 -5.69 2.61 7.19
C SER A 24 -4.93 2.62 5.87
N LEU A 25 -3.86 1.83 5.74
CA LEU A 25 -3.10 1.69 4.50
C LEU A 25 -3.93 1.07 3.36
N ARG A 26 -4.75 0.05 3.64
CA ARG A 26 -5.65 -0.52 2.63
C ARG A 26 -6.67 0.49 2.14
N ALA A 27 -7.27 1.25 3.05
CA ALA A 27 -8.24 2.30 2.71
C ALA A 27 -7.61 3.40 1.83
N ALA A 28 -6.41 3.87 2.21
CA ALA A 28 -5.67 4.87 1.44
C ALA A 28 -5.29 4.36 0.04
N ASN A 29 -4.78 3.12 -0.06
CA ASN A 29 -4.46 2.52 -1.36
C ASN A 29 -5.70 2.39 -2.24
N ALA A 30 -6.82 1.91 -1.71
CA ALA A 30 -8.06 1.77 -2.44
C ALA A 30 -8.59 3.13 -2.96
N ALA A 31 -8.51 4.18 -2.15
CA ALA A 31 -8.89 5.53 -2.55
C ALA A 31 -7.99 6.11 -3.66
N ALA A 32 -6.72 5.69 -3.71
CA ALA A 32 -5.76 6.18 -4.70
C ALA A 32 -5.87 5.50 -6.07
N VAL A 33 -6.35 4.25 -6.16
CA VAL A 33 -6.36 3.42 -7.40
C VAL A 33 -6.77 4.22 -8.62
N ALA A 34 -8.01 4.72 -8.64
CA ALA A 34 -8.57 5.39 -9.81
C ALA A 34 -7.77 6.65 -10.22
N ARG A 35 -7.21 7.37 -9.24
CA ARG A 35 -6.43 8.60 -9.49
C ARG A 35 -5.04 8.31 -10.05
N THR A 36 -4.45 7.18 -9.67
CA THR A 36 -3.08 6.82 -10.07
C THR A 36 -3.02 5.96 -11.32
N THR A 37 -4.10 5.26 -11.69
CA THR A 37 -4.14 4.42 -12.90
C THR A 37 -4.94 5.06 -14.04
N GLY A 38 -5.89 5.95 -13.72
CA GLY A 38 -6.75 6.62 -14.70
C GLY A 38 -6.30 8.02 -15.09
N LEU A 39 -4.98 8.29 -15.13
CA LEU A 39 -4.47 9.60 -15.49
C LEU A 39 -4.76 9.91 -16.96
N LEU A 40 -5.41 11.06 -17.20
CA LEU A 40 -5.66 11.55 -18.55
C LEU A 40 -4.46 12.33 -19.08
N ALA A 41 -4.23 12.26 -20.38
CA ALA A 41 -3.23 13.10 -21.05
C ALA A 41 -3.58 14.58 -20.89
N ALA A 42 -2.56 15.41 -20.63
CA ALA A 42 -2.76 16.85 -20.46
C ALA A 42 -3.16 17.56 -21.76
N ALA A 43 -2.70 17.02 -22.89
CA ALA A 43 -3.05 17.41 -24.25
C ALA A 43 -3.02 16.18 -25.16
N GLU A 44 -3.46 16.33 -26.42
CA GLU A 44 -3.54 15.25 -27.41
C GLU A 44 -2.20 14.92 -28.08
N ASP A 45 -1.13 15.61 -27.71
CA ASP A 45 0.20 15.34 -28.24
C ASP A 45 0.77 14.02 -27.73
N GLU A 46 1.66 13.42 -28.52
CA GLU A 46 2.25 12.11 -28.23
C GLU A 46 3.03 12.09 -26.91
N VAL A 47 3.65 13.19 -26.50
CA VAL A 47 4.41 13.27 -25.25
C VAL A 47 3.45 13.24 -24.06
N SER A 48 2.38 14.03 -24.10
CA SER A 48 1.35 14.02 -23.05
C SER A 48 0.68 12.66 -22.90
N VAL A 49 0.38 11.98 -24.02
CA VAL A 49 -0.20 10.63 -24.03
C VAL A 49 0.79 9.61 -23.44
N ALA A 50 2.07 9.66 -23.85
CA ALA A 50 3.09 8.76 -23.35
C ALA A 50 3.35 8.94 -21.85
N VAL A 51 3.36 10.18 -21.36
CA VAL A 51 3.52 10.49 -19.93
C VAL A 51 2.33 9.96 -19.12
N ALA A 52 1.09 10.17 -19.58
CA ALA A 52 -0.09 9.64 -18.91
C ALA A 52 -0.07 8.11 -18.83
N ALA A 53 0.32 7.44 -19.93
CA ALA A 53 0.45 5.98 -19.97
C ALA A 53 1.56 5.47 -19.03
N LEU A 54 2.71 6.15 -18.96
CA LEU A 54 3.80 5.82 -18.05
C LEU A 54 3.35 5.86 -16.59
N PHE A 55 2.67 6.94 -16.18
CA PHE A 55 2.17 7.06 -14.81
C PHE A 55 1.07 6.05 -14.50
N GLY A 56 0.18 5.77 -15.46
CA GLY A 56 -0.85 4.73 -15.31
C GLY A 56 -0.24 3.34 -15.05
N SER A 57 0.75 2.95 -15.86
CA SER A 57 1.51 1.69 -15.70
C SER A 57 2.26 1.62 -14.37
N HIS A 58 2.86 2.74 -13.95
CA HIS A 58 3.51 2.82 -12.64
C HIS A 58 2.49 2.63 -11.50
N GLY A 59 1.32 3.26 -11.61
CA GLY A 59 0.21 3.09 -10.66
C GLY A 59 -0.25 1.64 -10.56
N GLU A 60 -0.44 0.95 -11.69
CA GLU A 60 -0.82 -0.46 -11.71
C GLU A 60 0.22 -1.34 -11.01
N THR A 61 1.50 -1.15 -11.33
CA THR A 61 2.61 -1.88 -10.72
C THR A 61 2.66 -1.65 -9.20
N TYR A 62 2.49 -0.40 -8.77
CA TYR A 62 2.41 -0.04 -7.36
C TYR A 62 1.26 -0.78 -6.65
N HIS A 63 0.07 -0.82 -7.23
CA HIS A 63 -1.10 -1.47 -6.61
C HIS A 63 -0.98 -3.00 -6.52
N VAL A 64 -0.31 -3.62 -7.49
CA VAL A 64 0.07 -5.04 -7.40
C VAL A 64 1.00 -5.27 -6.22
N LEU A 65 2.02 -4.43 -6.04
CA LEU A 65 2.95 -4.53 -4.92
C LEU A 65 2.28 -4.24 -3.58
N SER A 66 1.43 -3.21 -3.49
CA SER A 66 0.73 -2.83 -2.26
C SER A 66 -0.21 -3.95 -1.79
N THR A 67 -0.82 -4.68 -2.71
CA THR A 67 -1.62 -5.88 -2.41
C THR A 67 -0.76 -7.01 -1.81
N GLN A 68 0.46 -7.21 -2.30
CA GLN A 68 1.39 -8.18 -1.74
C GLN A 68 1.88 -7.76 -0.35
N ALA A 69 2.22 -6.48 -0.18
CA ALA A 69 2.59 -5.92 1.12
C ALA A 69 1.45 -6.07 2.15
N ALA A 70 0.19 -5.85 1.76
CA ALA A 70 -0.95 -6.04 2.64
C ALA A 70 -1.09 -7.50 3.14
N LYS A 71 -0.79 -8.49 2.29
CA LYS A 71 -0.78 -9.91 2.69
C LYS A 71 0.35 -10.23 3.68
N PHE A 72 1.50 -9.60 3.52
CA PHE A 72 2.60 -9.74 4.48
C PHE A 72 2.22 -9.10 5.82
N HIS A 73 1.69 -7.88 5.79
CA HIS A 73 1.24 -7.14 6.96
C HIS A 73 0.20 -7.92 7.78
N SER A 74 -0.79 -8.52 7.12
CA SER A 74 -1.83 -9.32 7.80
C SER A 74 -1.32 -10.61 8.44
N ARG A 75 -0.12 -11.07 8.10
CA ARG A 75 0.50 -12.25 8.74
C ARG A 75 1.33 -11.87 9.96
N PHE A 76 1.72 -10.60 10.06
CA PHE A 76 2.54 -10.08 11.15
C PHE A 76 1.67 -9.53 12.29
N ALA A 77 0.53 -8.93 11.95
CA ALA A 77 -0.47 -8.44 12.88
C ALA A 77 -1.28 -9.60 13.50
#